data_AF-A0A0K8TMQ2-F1
#
_entry.id   AF-A0A0K8TMQ2-F1
#
_cell.length_a   1.000
_cell.length_b   1.000
_cell.length_c   1.000
_cell.angle_alpha   90.00
_cell.angle_beta   90.00
_cell.angle_gamma   90.00
#
_symmetry.space_group_name_H-M   'P 1'
#
loop_
_entity.id
_entity.type
_entity.pdbx_description
1 polymer ?
#
loop_
_entity_poly.entity_id
_entity_poly.type
_entity_poly.pdbx_seq_one_letter_code
_entity_poly.pdbx_strand_id
1 'polypeptide(L)'
;QNNRIEGSESEKVKSNQLSTKFPYEPKETEDKQMDPCPNDERLERLAIEEIYKDIAIKSVRAREVGPSGWLDCPLRKTNKRFLKQTLRSALSHNKRTSDKEKNKSRIKWIELSTKKQPSKFGERKHMFELPKRERRMIKIGRCTWNYHMLRKILLTFQRIH
;
A
#
# COMPACT_ATOMS: atom_id res chain seq x y z
N GLN A 1 -44.84 -29.74 -26.17
CA GLN A 1 -45.52 -28.73 -27.01
C GLN A 1 -45.51 -27.43 -26.22
N ASN A 2 -44.77 -26.45 -26.73
CA ASN A 2 -44.66 -25.10 -26.19
C ASN A 2 -45.94 -24.31 -26.46
N ASN A 3 -46.26 -23.35 -25.59
CA ASN A 3 -46.93 -22.05 -25.79
C ASN A 3 -46.96 -21.41 -24.39
N ARG A 4 -46.16 -20.41 -23.97
CA ARG A 4 -45.73 -19.12 -24.54
C ARG A 4 -46.89 -18.22 -24.98
N ILE A 5 -47.35 -17.38 -24.05
CA ILE A 5 -47.82 -16.02 -24.32
C ILE A 5 -47.20 -15.12 -23.24
N GLU A 6 -46.38 -14.16 -23.69
CA GLU A 6 -45.83 -13.04 -22.93
C GLU A 6 -46.76 -11.80 -23.07
N GLY A 7 -46.64 -10.87 -22.13
CA GLY A 7 -47.17 -9.50 -22.22
C GLY A 7 -48.20 -9.18 -21.13
N SER A 8 -47.78 -8.72 -19.93
CA SER A 8 -47.51 -7.32 -19.57
C SER A 8 -48.78 -6.50 -19.36
N GLU A 9 -49.06 -6.10 -18.11
CA GLU A 9 -49.29 -4.70 -17.73
C GLU A 9 -49.64 -4.52 -16.24
N SER A 10 -48.94 -3.56 -15.64
CA SER A 10 -49.33 -2.72 -14.49
C SER A 10 -49.49 -3.35 -13.09
N GLU A 11 -48.44 -3.17 -12.30
CA GLU A 11 -48.46 -2.53 -10.97
C GLU A 11 -49.80 -2.51 -10.21
N LYS A 12 -49.85 -3.32 -9.14
CA LYS A 12 -50.32 -2.88 -7.82
C LYS A 12 -49.82 -3.88 -6.79
N VAL A 13 -48.52 -3.82 -6.49
CA VAL A 13 -48.04 -4.37 -5.22
C VAL A 13 -48.60 -3.45 -4.15
N LYS A 14 -49.75 -3.86 -3.61
CA LYS A 14 -50.33 -3.28 -2.40
C LYS A 14 -49.21 -3.19 -1.38
N SER A 15 -48.92 -1.96 -0.98
CA SER A 15 -48.22 -1.67 0.24
C SER A 15 -48.99 -2.38 1.35
N ASN A 16 -48.52 -3.56 1.73
CA ASN A 16 -48.87 -4.15 3.01
C ASN A 16 -48.23 -3.24 4.05
N GLN A 17 -48.93 -2.15 4.36
CA GLN A 17 -48.83 -1.48 5.64
C GLN A 17 -49.12 -2.58 6.66
N LEU A 18 -48.07 -3.20 7.18
CA LEU A 18 -48.17 -4.05 8.34
C LEU A 18 -48.53 -3.11 9.48
N SER A 19 -49.83 -2.87 9.66
CA SER A 19 -50.37 -2.16 10.80
C SER A 19 -50.12 -3.03 12.02
N THR A 20 -48.94 -2.90 12.62
CA THR A 20 -48.81 -3.16 14.04
C THR A 20 -49.50 -2.00 14.75
N LYS A 21 -50.83 -2.06 14.77
CA LYS A 21 -51.63 -1.41 15.79
C LYS A 21 -51.16 -2.03 17.10
N PHE A 22 -50.20 -1.40 17.77
CA PHE A 22 -49.96 -1.66 19.18
C PHE A 22 -51.20 -1.14 19.90
N PRO A 23 -52.03 -1.99 20.52
CA PRO A 23 -53.05 -1.53 21.43
C PRO A 23 -52.33 -1.24 22.74
N TYR A 24 -51.75 -0.06 22.86
CA TYR A 24 -51.50 0.52 24.16
C TYR A 24 -52.31 1.81 24.23
N GLU A 25 -53.53 1.66 24.72
CA GLU A 25 -54.31 2.76 25.29
C GLU A 25 -53.40 3.47 26.31
N PRO A 26 -53.10 4.77 26.14
CA PRO A 26 -52.46 5.54 27.19
C PRO A 26 -53.42 5.57 28.37
N LYS A 27 -53.10 4.84 29.44
CA LYS A 27 -53.77 5.08 30.73
C LYS A 27 -53.37 6.48 31.15
N GLU A 28 -54.32 7.41 31.12
CA GLU A 28 -54.23 8.70 31.79
C GLU A 28 -54.08 8.41 33.30
N THR A 29 -52.85 8.15 33.73
CA THR A 29 -52.51 8.17 35.15
C THR A 29 -52.42 9.63 35.52
N GLU A 30 -53.41 10.08 36.29
CA GLU A 30 -53.46 11.39 36.95
C GLU A 30 -52.06 11.90 37.27
N ASP A 31 -51.75 13.10 36.74
CA ASP A 31 -50.50 13.80 36.90
C ASP A 31 -50.24 14.10 38.39
N LYS A 32 -49.64 13.13 39.08
CA LYS A 32 -48.74 13.48 40.17
C LYS A 32 -47.55 14.13 39.47
N GLN A 33 -47.53 15.46 39.48
CA GLN A 33 -46.31 16.24 39.23
C GLN A 33 -45.24 15.71 40.19
N MET A 34 -44.48 14.74 39.70
CA MET A 34 -43.25 14.30 40.32
C MET A 34 -42.25 15.34 39.82
N ASP A 35 -41.79 16.19 40.73
CA ASP A 35 -40.76 17.17 40.45
C ASP A 35 -39.67 16.50 39.61
N PRO A 36 -39.28 17.06 38.44
CA PRO A 36 -38.21 16.48 37.64
C PRO A 36 -36.98 16.41 38.54
N CYS A 37 -36.61 15.20 38.94
CA CYS A 37 -35.35 15.03 39.64
C CYS A 37 -34.29 15.46 38.62
N PRO A 38 -33.39 16.41 38.92
CA PRO A 38 -32.42 16.95 37.94
C PRO A 38 -31.52 15.89 37.27
N ASN A 39 -31.61 14.64 37.72
CA ASN A 39 -30.92 13.49 37.16
C ASN A 39 -31.62 12.88 35.93
N ASP A 40 -32.94 13.04 35.76
CA ASP A 40 -33.68 12.29 34.74
C ASP A 40 -33.36 12.76 33.32
N GLU A 41 -33.31 14.07 33.07
CA GLU A 41 -32.90 14.61 31.77
C GLU A 41 -31.45 14.24 31.43
N ARG A 42 -30.57 14.19 32.44
CA ARG A 42 -29.19 13.74 32.27
C ARG A 42 -29.12 12.25 31.92
N LEU A 43 -29.92 11.42 32.59
CA LEU A 43 -30.02 9.99 32.31
C LEU A 43 -30.59 9.73 30.91
N GLU A 44 -31.58 10.50 30.48
CA GLU A 44 -32.14 10.44 29.12
C GLU A 44 -31.10 10.76 28.06
N ARG A 45 -30.35 11.86 28.23
CA ARG A 45 -29.25 12.20 27.32
C ARG A 45 -28.20 11.09 27.24
N LEU A 46 -27.81 10.52 28.38
CA LEU A 46 -26.87 9.39 28.43
C LEU A 46 -27.42 8.14 27.76
N ALA A 47 -28.70 7.84 27.94
CA ALA A 47 -29.36 6.70 27.31
C ALA A 47 -29.40 6.85 25.78
N ILE A 48 -29.75 8.05 25.29
CA ILE A 48 -29.76 8.36 23.85
C ILE A 48 -28.35 8.18 23.26
N GLU A 49 -27.33 8.71 23.93
CA GLU A 49 -25.94 8.55 23.50
C GLU A 49 -25.51 7.08 23.42
N GLU A 50 -25.87 6.27 24.41
CA GLU A 50 -25.51 4.85 24.43
C GLU A 50 -26.20 4.07 23.31
N ILE A 51 -27.47 4.36 23.03
CA ILE A 51 -28.20 3.79 21.89
C ILE A 51 -27.47 4.10 20.58
N TYR A 52 -27.06 5.35 20.35
CA TYR A 52 -26.35 5.71 19.12
C TYR A 52 -24.98 5.03 19.02
N LYS A 53 -24.25 4.88 20.13
CA LYS A 53 -22.98 4.13 20.16
C LYS A 53 -23.19 2.67 19.80
N ASP A 54 -24.20 2.02 20.37
CA ASP A 54 -24.52 0.63 20.08
C ASP A 54 -24.95 0.43 18.61
N ILE A 55 -25.76 1.33 18.06
CA ILE A 55 -26.16 1.31 16.64
C ILE A 55 -24.92 1.44 15.75
N ALA A 56 -24.00 2.37 16.05
CA ALA A 56 -22.79 2.56 15.28
C ALA A 56 -21.95 1.28 15.24
N ILE A 57 -21.71 0.64 16.39
CA ILE A 57 -20.95 -0.61 16.48
C ILE A 57 -21.64 -1.75 15.71
N LYS A 58 -22.97 -1.90 15.88
CA LYS A 58 -23.75 -2.94 15.19
C LYS A 58 -23.77 -2.72 13.68
N SER A 59 -23.81 -1.48 13.20
CA SER A 59 -23.78 -1.16 11.77
C SER A 59 -22.47 -1.59 11.10
N VAL A 60 -21.33 -1.36 11.77
CA VAL A 60 -20.00 -1.78 11.27
C VAL A 60 -19.94 -3.30 11.18
N ARG A 61 -20.39 -4.00 12.23
CA ARG A 61 -20.45 -5.46 12.23
C ARG A 61 -21.39 -6.00 11.16
N ALA A 62 -22.55 -5.38 10.97
CA ALA A 62 -23.50 -5.80 9.96
C ALA A 62 -22.96 -5.61 8.53
N ARG A 63 -22.12 -4.60 8.32
CA ARG A 63 -21.39 -4.42 7.06
C ARG A 63 -20.37 -5.54 6.81
N GLU A 64 -19.71 -6.04 7.85
CA GLU A 64 -18.68 -7.08 7.74
C GLU A 64 -19.25 -8.51 7.69
N VAL A 65 -20.21 -8.81 8.56
CA VAL A 65 -20.73 -10.18 8.81
C VAL A 65 -22.11 -10.39 8.17
N GLY A 66 -22.78 -9.32 7.72
CA GLY A 66 -24.13 -9.36 7.19
C GLY A 66 -25.22 -9.18 8.26
N PRO A 67 -26.48 -9.58 8.00
CA PRO A 67 -27.62 -9.31 8.88
C PRO A 67 -27.44 -9.78 10.33
N SER A 68 -26.63 -10.82 10.57
CA SER A 68 -26.31 -11.31 11.92
C SER A 68 -25.48 -10.33 12.74
N GLY A 69 -24.83 -9.32 12.15
CA GLY A 69 -24.07 -8.30 12.86
C GLY A 69 -24.91 -7.33 13.70
N TRP A 70 -26.23 -7.33 13.50
CA TRP A 70 -27.20 -6.61 14.36
C TRP A 70 -27.49 -7.34 15.67
N LEU A 71 -27.38 -8.67 15.64
CA LEU A 71 -27.55 -9.51 16.81
C LEU A 71 -26.27 -9.43 17.66
N ASP A 72 -26.44 -9.60 18.97
CA ASP A 72 -25.28 -9.71 19.84
C ASP A 72 -24.47 -10.94 19.44
N CYS A 73 -23.14 -10.81 19.54
CA CYS A 73 -22.25 -11.89 19.10
C CYS A 73 -22.59 -13.16 19.91
N PRO A 74 -22.91 -14.28 19.25
CA PRO A 74 -23.33 -15.51 19.94
C PRO A 74 -22.20 -16.13 20.78
N LEU A 75 -20.99 -15.58 20.71
CA LEU A 75 -19.87 -15.98 21.54
C LEU A 75 -20.11 -15.56 23.00
N ARG A 76 -20.15 -16.55 23.88
CA ARG A 76 -20.17 -16.34 25.34
C ARG A 76 -19.01 -15.43 25.74
N LYS A 77 -19.25 -14.53 26.71
CA LYS A 77 -18.22 -13.68 27.30
C LYS A 77 -17.05 -14.57 27.78
N THR A 78 -15.93 -14.52 27.07
CA THR A 78 -14.72 -15.26 27.46
C THR A 78 -14.08 -14.64 28.70
N ASN A 79 -13.31 -15.44 29.46
CA ASN A 79 -12.57 -14.91 30.59
C ASN A 79 -11.53 -13.86 30.12
N LYS A 80 -11.60 -12.64 30.67
CA LYS A 80 -10.70 -11.52 30.32
C LYS A 80 -9.22 -11.89 30.42
N ARG A 81 -8.83 -12.71 31.41
CA ARG A 81 -7.45 -13.17 31.59
C ARG A 81 -7.01 -14.09 30.46
N PHE A 82 -7.85 -15.06 30.11
CA PHE A 82 -7.60 -15.98 29.00
C PHE A 82 -7.43 -15.20 27.70
N LEU A 83 -8.37 -14.33 27.35
CA LEU A 83 -8.31 -13.55 26.11
C LEU A 83 -7.04 -12.69 26.03
N LYS A 84 -6.72 -11.95 27.09
CA LYS A 84 -5.50 -11.12 27.14
C LYS A 84 -4.24 -11.96 26.97
N GLN A 85 -4.17 -13.13 27.61
CA GLN A 85 -3.01 -14.01 27.51
C GLN A 85 -2.88 -14.63 26.12
N THR A 86 -3.99 -15.09 25.54
CA THR A 86 -4.05 -15.65 24.19
C THR A 86 -3.62 -14.61 23.15
N LEU A 87 -4.15 -13.38 23.23
CA LEU A 87 -3.77 -12.30 22.32
C LEU A 87 -2.28 -11.95 22.45
N ARG A 88 -1.76 -11.81 23.69
CA ARG A 88 -0.33 -11.54 23.91
C ARG A 88 0.55 -12.65 23.32
N SER A 89 0.18 -13.90 23.51
CA SER A 89 0.93 -15.05 22.99
C SER A 89 0.89 -15.10 21.47
N ALA A 90 -0.29 -14.95 20.85
CA ALA A 90 -0.48 -14.93 19.40
C ALA A 90 0.31 -13.78 18.74
N LEU A 91 0.17 -12.55 19.24
CA LEU A 91 0.89 -11.39 18.72
C LEU A 91 2.40 -11.52 18.88
N SER A 92 2.87 -12.03 20.03
CA SER A 92 4.29 -12.28 20.26
C SER A 92 4.85 -13.36 19.34
N HIS A 93 4.10 -14.44 19.12
CA HIS A 93 4.47 -15.50 18.20
C HIS A 93 4.55 -14.99 16.75
N ASN A 94 3.58 -14.20 16.31
CA ASN A 94 3.56 -13.60 14.97
C ASN A 94 4.76 -12.67 14.74
N LYS A 95 5.12 -11.87 15.75
CA LYS A 95 6.31 -11.01 15.68
C LYS A 95 7.58 -11.85 15.54
N ARG A 96 7.78 -12.85 16.41
CA ARG A 96 8.98 -13.71 16.36
C ARG A 96 9.11 -14.48 15.04
N THR A 97 8.00 -14.99 14.51
CA THR A 97 8.00 -15.70 13.22
C THR A 97 8.30 -14.76 12.06
N SER A 98 7.71 -13.56 12.04
CA SER A 98 8.02 -12.53 11.05
C SER A 98 9.50 -12.13 11.06
N ASP A 99 10.06 -11.89 12.25
CA ASP A 99 11.47 -11.50 12.40
C ASP A 99 12.41 -12.63 11.97
N LYS A 100 12.08 -13.88 12.32
CA LYS A 100 12.84 -15.06 11.88
C LYS A 100 12.83 -15.18 10.35
N GLU A 101 11.69 -14.97 9.70
CA GLU A 101 11.58 -15.08 8.24
C GLU A 101 12.32 -13.96 7.51
N LYS A 102 12.25 -12.73 8.03
CA LYS A 102 13.08 -11.61 7.55
C LYS A 102 14.56 -11.92 7.68
N ASN A 103 15.00 -12.46 8.82
CA ASN A 103 16.41 -12.79 9.03
C ASN A 103 16.88 -13.92 8.12
N LYS A 104 16.09 -14.99 7.95
CA LYS A 104 16.39 -16.04 6.96
C LYS A 104 16.52 -15.46 5.55
N SER A 105 15.59 -14.59 5.16
CA SER A 105 15.61 -13.94 3.85
C SER A 105 16.87 -13.09 3.69
N ARG A 106 17.27 -12.34 4.73
CA ARG A 106 18.51 -11.55 4.75
C ARG A 106 19.75 -12.44 4.64
N ILE A 107 19.83 -13.51 5.41
CA ILE A 107 20.95 -14.47 5.36
C ILE A 107 21.06 -15.08 3.96
N LYS A 108 19.93 -15.51 3.38
CA LYS A 108 19.88 -16.05 2.01
C LYS A 108 20.36 -15.02 0.97
N TRP A 109 19.95 -13.75 1.11
CA TRP A 109 20.43 -12.66 0.26
C TRP A 109 21.94 -12.46 0.37
N ILE A 110 22.48 -12.46 1.59
CA ILE A 110 23.92 -12.35 1.82
C ILE A 110 24.65 -13.55 1.22
N GLU A 111 24.12 -14.76 1.38
CA GLU A 111 24.70 -15.97 0.80
C GLU A 111 24.75 -15.90 -0.73
N LEU A 112 23.68 -15.44 -1.38
CA LEU A 112 23.63 -15.27 -2.83
C LEU A 112 24.55 -14.16 -3.33
N SER A 113 24.72 -13.07 -2.57
CA SER A 113 25.61 -11.96 -2.98
C SER A 113 27.09 -12.25 -2.75
N THR A 114 27.41 -13.03 -1.71
CA THR A 114 28.80 -13.42 -1.37
C THR A 114 29.29 -14.61 -2.18
N LYS A 115 28.39 -15.50 -2.63
CA LYS A 115 28.74 -16.52 -3.61
C LYS A 115 29.04 -15.87 -4.96
N LYS A 116 30.32 -15.61 -5.23
CA LYS A 116 30.84 -15.54 -6.61
C LYS A 116 30.52 -16.88 -7.25
N GLN A 117 29.41 -16.96 -7.98
CA GLN A 117 29.08 -18.13 -8.78
C GLN A 117 30.24 -18.34 -9.74
N PRO A 118 30.97 -19.47 -9.70
CA PRO A 118 31.85 -19.81 -10.80
C PRO A 118 30.93 -19.94 -12.01
N SER A 119 31.09 -19.05 -12.98
CA SER A 119 30.34 -19.12 -14.23
C SER A 119 30.51 -20.53 -14.79
N LYS A 120 29.42 -21.26 -15.02
CA LYS A 120 29.44 -22.59 -15.67
C LYS A 120 30.17 -22.59 -17.02
N PHE A 121 30.38 -21.41 -17.61
CA PHE A 121 31.04 -21.18 -18.90
C PHE A 121 32.48 -20.64 -18.79
N GLY A 122 33.08 -20.59 -17.60
CA GLY A 122 34.36 -19.92 -17.39
C GLY A 122 34.27 -18.39 -17.60
N GLU A 123 35.28 -17.65 -17.14
CA GLU A 123 35.42 -16.23 -17.45
C GLU A 123 35.55 -16.06 -18.97
N ARG A 124 34.51 -15.55 -19.64
CA ARG A 124 34.64 -15.07 -21.02
C ARG A 124 35.51 -13.83 -21.00
N LYS A 125 36.82 -14.01 -21.13
CA LYS A 125 37.79 -12.93 -21.35
C LYS A 125 37.61 -12.38 -22.76
N HIS A 126 36.55 -11.59 -22.99
CA HIS A 126 36.53 -10.71 -24.14
C HIS A 126 37.43 -9.51 -23.83
N MET A 127 38.72 -9.70 -24.07
CA MET A 127 39.67 -8.60 -24.14
C MET A 127 39.37 -7.87 -25.44
N PHE A 128 38.71 -6.71 -25.36
CA PHE A 128 38.62 -5.81 -26.51
C PHE A 128 40.04 -5.28 -26.75
N GLU A 129 40.79 -5.92 -27.64
CA GLU A 129 42.05 -5.37 -28.13
C GLU A 129 41.71 -4.13 -28.94
N LEU A 130 41.95 -2.96 -28.35
CA LEU A 130 41.96 -1.71 -29.09
C LEU A 130 42.92 -1.88 -30.28
N PRO A 131 42.49 -1.58 -31.52
CA PRO A 131 43.34 -1.75 -32.68
C PRO A 131 44.64 -0.98 -32.44
N LYS A 132 45.78 -1.68 -32.53
CA LYS A 132 47.11 -1.08 -32.43
C LYS A 132 47.15 0.07 -33.43
N ARG A 133 47.13 1.32 -32.93
CA ARG A 133 47.32 2.51 -33.76
C ARG A 133 48.72 2.44 -34.33
N GLU A 134 48.83 1.87 -35.51
CA GLU A 134 50.06 1.90 -36.29
C GLU A 134 50.30 3.36 -36.66
N ARG A 135 51.27 3.98 -35.96
CA ARG A 135 51.74 5.32 -36.28
C ARG A 135 52.41 5.24 -37.65
N ARG A 136 51.62 5.35 -38.72
CA ARG A 136 52.14 5.62 -40.04
C ARG A 136 52.88 6.95 -39.96
N MET A 137 54.21 6.88 -39.92
CA MET A 137 55.07 8.05 -40.08
C MET A 137 54.69 8.70 -41.41
N ILE A 138 54.05 9.86 -41.34
CA ILE A 138 53.94 10.76 -42.48
C ILE A 138 55.37 11.19 -42.77
N LYS A 139 55.94 10.71 -43.89
CA LYS A 139 57.21 11.24 -44.41
C LYS A 139 56.95 12.69 -44.83
N ILE A 140 57.20 13.62 -43.92
CA ILE A 140 57.32 15.03 -44.27
C ILE A 140 58.57 15.12 -45.14
N GLY A 141 58.37 15.34 -46.44
CA GLY A 141 59.46 15.56 -47.38
C GLY A 141 60.38 16.67 -46.86
N ARG A 142 61.69 16.43 -46.83
CA ARG A 142 62.69 17.46 -46.55
C ARG A 142 62.64 18.49 -47.68
N CYS A 143 61.93 19.59 -47.46
CA CYS A 143 62.13 20.80 -48.25
C CYS A 143 63.42 21.45 -47.76
N THR A 144 64.54 21.17 -48.44
CA THR A 144 65.79 21.89 -48.21
C THR A 144 65.61 23.32 -48.72
N TRP A 145 65.35 24.26 -47.81
CA TRP A 145 65.44 25.68 -48.14
C TRP A 145 66.90 26.01 -48.46
N ASN A 146 67.10 26.46 -49.69
CA ASN A 146 68.40 26.75 -50.25
C ASN A 146 68.99 27.97 -49.51
N TYR A 147 69.96 27.74 -48.62
CA TYR A 147 70.74 28.75 -47.88
C TYR A 147 71.31 29.87 -48.77
N HIS A 148 71.35 29.62 -50.08
CA HIS A 148 71.79 30.57 -51.10
C HIS A 148 70.84 31.77 -51.31
N MET A 149 69.54 31.65 -50.99
CA MET A 149 68.58 32.77 -51.02
C MET A 149 68.75 33.71 -49.82
N LEU A 150 68.90 33.16 -48.62
CA LEU A 150 69.11 33.94 -47.38
C LEU A 150 70.45 34.68 -47.38
N ARG A 151 71.50 34.10 -47.98
CA ARG A 151 72.82 34.75 -48.09
C ARG A 151 72.82 35.93 -49.08
N LYS A 152 72.01 35.89 -50.14
CA LYS A 152 71.86 37.04 -51.07
C LYS A 152 71.15 38.22 -50.41
N ILE A 153 70.15 37.97 -49.56
CA ILE A 153 69.44 39.03 -48.81
C ILE A 153 70.34 39.67 -47.75
N LEU A 154 71.14 38.89 -47.04
CA LEU A 154 72.07 39.41 -46.03
C LEU A 154 73.21 40.25 -46.65
N LEU A 155 73.73 39.85 -47.82
CA LEU A 155 74.78 40.61 -48.51
C LEU A 155 74.27 41.91 -49.15
N THR A 156 72.96 42.04 -49.43
CA THR A 156 72.38 43.33 -49.86
C THR A 156 72.19 44.31 -48.70
N PHE A 157 72.03 43.83 -47.46
CA PHE A 157 71.87 44.69 -46.28
C PHE A 157 73.19 45.25 -45.73
N GLN A 158 74.33 44.65 -46.07
CA GLN A 158 75.66 45.09 -45.62
C GLN A 158 76.34 46.12 -46.55
N ARG A 159 75.60 46.65 -47.53
CA ARG A 159 76.08 47.67 -48.50
C ARG A 159 75.33 49.00 -48.40
N ILE A 160 74.42 49.15 -47.42
CA ILE A 160 73.58 50.35 -47.21
C ILE A 160 73.84 50.98 -45.82
N HIS A 161 74.86 50.53 -45.08
CA HIS A 161 75.29 51.15 -43.83
C HIS A 161 76.80 51.14 -43.69
#